data_AF-A0A4Y9AAA8-F1
#
_entry.id   AF-A0A4Y9AAA8-F1
#
_cell.length_a   1.000
_cell.length_b   1.000
_cell.length_c   1.000
_cell.angle_alpha   90.00
_cell.angle_beta   90.00
_cell.angle_gamma   90.00
#
_symmetry.space_group_name_H-M   'P 1'
#
loop_
_entity.id
_entity.type
_entity.pdbx_description
1 polymer ?
#
loop_
_entity_poly.entity_id
_entity_poly.type
_entity_poly.pdbx_seq_one_letter_code
_entity_poly.pdbx_strand_id
1 'polypeptide(L)' 'MSQTIQAYMKQEWDYYDMNLAKALEAVDQDDLYHASHYFQRIAWALRSLDKYHPPERKESEFESISIMQERMDW' A
#
# COMPACT_ATOMS: atom_id res chain seq x y z
N MET A 1 15.71 -6.75 -1.83
CA MET A 1 14.81 -7.00 -0.67
C MET A 1 15.41 -8.09 0.20
N SER A 2 15.46 -7.96 1.54
CA SER A 2 16.01 -9.02 2.42
C SER A 2 14.96 -10.09 2.75
N GLN A 3 15.42 -11.30 3.15
CA GLN A 3 14.51 -12.38 3.59
C GLN A 3 13.63 -11.96 4.78
N THR A 4 14.19 -11.18 5.71
CA THR A 4 13.42 -10.62 6.84
C THR A 4 12.32 -9.68 6.36
N ILE A 5 12.59 -8.83 5.36
CA ILE A 5 11.58 -7.93 4.81
C ILE A 5 10.51 -8.74 4.05
N GLN A 6 10.90 -9.76 3.28
CA GLN A 6 9.94 -10.64 2.59
C GLN A 6 9.03 -11.38 3.58
N ALA A 7 9.58 -11.90 4.68
CA ALA A 7 8.80 -12.55 5.73
C ALA A 7 7.82 -11.57 6.40
N TYR A 8 8.28 -10.35 6.70
CA TYR A 8 7.43 -9.29 7.23
C TYR A 8 6.30 -8.93 6.25
N MET A 9 6.60 -8.71 4.98
CA MET A 9 5.59 -8.41 3.96
C MET A 9 4.56 -9.54 3.85
N LYS A 10 5.00 -10.80 3.89
CA LYS A 10 4.08 -11.95 3.90
C LYS A 10 3.16 -11.91 5.13
N GLN A 11 3.71 -11.65 6.31
CA GLN A 11 2.92 -11.55 7.53
C GLN A 11 1.84 -10.45 7.45
N GLU A 12 2.18 -9.28 6.91
CA GLU A 12 1.22 -8.18 6.73
C GLU A 12 0.14 -8.53 5.70
N TRP A 13 0.48 -9.25 4.62
CA TRP A 13 -0.51 -9.77 3.67
C TRP A 13 -1.42 -10.84 4.27
N ASP A 14 -0.85 -11.79 5.03
CA ASP A 14 -1.64 -12.80 5.75
C ASP A 14 -2.62 -12.11 6.74
N TYR A 15 -2.18 -11.02 7.40
CA TYR A 15 -3.01 -10.20 8.27
C TYR A 15 -4.11 -9.45 7.51
N TYR A 16 -3.81 -8.91 6.34
CA TYR A 16 -4.79 -8.31 5.44
C TYR A 16 -5.89 -9.32 5.07
N ASP A 17 -5.52 -10.50 4.57
CA ASP A 17 -6.47 -11.51 4.10
C ASP A 17 -7.39 -11.99 5.23
N MET A 18 -6.83 -12.24 6.41
CA MET A 18 -7.61 -12.62 7.59
C MET A 18 -8.64 -11.55 7.98
N ASN A 19 -8.25 -10.27 8.01
CA ASN A 19 -9.18 -9.20 8.38
C ASN A 19 -10.20 -8.93 7.28
N LEU A 20 -9.86 -9.12 6.01
CA LEU A 20 -10.82 -9.01 4.91
C LEU A 20 -11.91 -10.07 5.02
N ALA A 21 -11.54 -11.34 5.26
CA ALA A 21 -12.51 -12.42 5.46
C ALA A 21 -13.48 -12.09 6.62
N LYS A 22 -12.94 -11.62 7.76
CA LYS A 22 -13.77 -11.24 8.92
C LYS A 22 -14.62 -10.00 8.67
N ALA A 23 -14.13 -9.02 7.90
CA ALA A 23 -14.90 -7.84 7.54
C ALA A 23 -16.12 -8.22 6.69
N LEU A 24 -15.93 -9.09 5.69
CA LEU A 24 -17.00 -9.57 4.84
C LEU A 24 -18.03 -10.39 5.62
N GLU A 25 -17.57 -11.30 6.49
CA GLU A 25 -18.45 -12.06 7.38
C GLU A 25 -19.29 -11.14 8.29
N ALA A 26 -18.68 -10.10 8.86
CA ALA A 26 -19.38 -9.13 9.70
C ALA A 26 -20.40 -8.30 8.89
N VAL A 27 -20.10 -7.95 7.63
CA VAL A 27 -21.05 -7.28 6.72
C VAL A 27 -22.25 -8.19 6.43
N ASP A 28 -22.02 -9.47 6.14
CA ASP A 28 -23.09 -10.44 5.87
C ASP A 28 -24.01 -10.63 7.10
N GLN A 29 -23.48 -10.40 8.31
CA GLN A 29 -24.20 -10.48 9.58
C GLN A 29 -24.84 -9.15 10.02
N ASP A 30 -24.73 -8.08 9.23
CA ASP A 30 -25.11 -6.70 9.59
C ASP A 30 -24.39 -6.15 10.85
N ASP A 31 -23.24 -6.73 11.21
CA ASP A 31 -22.38 -6.28 12.29
C ASP A 31 -21.42 -5.19 11.80
N LEU A 32 -21.98 -4.00 11.56
CA LEU A 32 -21.25 -2.86 11.02
C LEU A 32 -20.14 -2.36 11.98
N TYR A 33 -20.30 -2.60 13.28
CA TYR A 33 -19.29 -2.23 14.28
C TYR A 33 -18.00 -3.03 14.05
N HIS A 34 -18.09 -4.37 14.02
CA HIS A 34 -16.91 -5.20 13.80
C HIS A 34 -16.38 -5.07 12.37
N ALA A 35 -17.26 -4.96 11.37
CA ALA A 35 -16.85 -4.69 9.98
C ALA A 35 -15.94 -3.45 9.91
N SER A 36 -16.35 -2.34 10.54
CA SER A 36 -15.55 -1.10 10.55
C SER A 36 -14.17 -1.30 11.20
N HIS A 37 -14.09 -2.07 12.29
CA HIS A 37 -12.83 -2.38 12.95
C HIS A 37 -11.90 -3.25 12.10
N TYR A 38 -12.44 -4.23 11.38
CA TYR A 38 -11.65 -5.04 10.46
C TYR A 38 -11.14 -4.22 9.28
N PHE A 39 -11.97 -3.32 8.72
CA PHE A 39 -11.53 -2.40 7.67
C PHE A 39 -10.42 -1.43 8.15
N GLN A 40 -10.48 -0.94 9.39
CA GLN A 40 -9.39 -0.15 9.94
C GLN A 40 -8.08 -0.95 9.99
N ARG A 41 -8.12 -2.23 10.41
CA ARG A 41 -6.94 -3.10 10.44
C ARG A 41 -6.38 -3.38 9.03
N ILE A 42 -7.25 -3.54 8.04
CA ILE A 42 -6.87 -3.64 6.63
C ILE A 42 -6.11 -2.38 6.19
N ALA A 43 -6.61 -1.19 6.51
CA ALA A 43 -5.93 0.07 6.17
C ALA A 43 -4.52 0.16 6.82
N TRP A 44 -4.37 -0.34 8.04
CA TRP A 44 -3.06 -0.44 8.70
C TRP A 44 -2.10 -1.38 7.96
N ALA A 45 -2.55 -2.57 7.57
CA ALA A 45 -1.73 -3.53 6.82
C ALA A 45 -1.24 -2.92 5.49
N LEU A 46 -2.14 -2.28 4.74
CA LEU A 46 -1.81 -1.60 3.49
C LEU A 46 -0.79 -0.47 3.70
N ARG A 47 -0.99 0.35 4.74
CA ARG A 47 -0.03 1.41 5.10
C ARG A 47 1.34 0.85 5.48
N SER A 48 1.37 -0.28 6.19
CA SER A 48 2.61 -0.97 6.54
C SER A 48 3.36 -1.53 5.32
N LEU A 49 2.64 -1.87 4.26
CA LEU A 49 3.20 -2.43 3.02
C LEU A 49 3.67 -1.34 2.04
N ASP A 50 3.05 -0.16 2.06
CA ASP A 50 3.36 0.98 1.16
C ASP A 50 4.85 1.33 1.11
N LYS A 51 5.56 1.28 2.25
CA LYS A 51 7.01 1.52 2.33
C LYS A 51 7.88 0.56 1.48
N TYR A 52 7.33 -0.59 1.05
CA TYR A 52 8.06 -1.61 0.28
C TYR A 52 7.66 -1.67 -1.19
N HIS A 53 6.58 -0.98 -1.56
CA HIS A 53 6.21 -0.70 -2.94
C HIS A 53 5.96 0.79 -3.05
N PRO A 54 7.01 1.64 -2.88
CA PRO A 54 6.84 3.06 -3.13
C PRO A 54 6.28 3.21 -4.55
N PRO A 55 5.29 4.10 -4.76
CA PRO A 55 4.85 4.41 -6.10
C PRO A 55 6.08 4.71 -6.94
N GLU A 56 6.18 4.13 -8.13
CA GLU A 56 7.15 4.55 -9.12
C GLU A 56 6.93 6.04 -9.35
N ARG A 57 7.60 6.90 -8.59
CA ARG A 57 7.80 8.28 -9.03
C ARG A 57 8.63 8.12 -10.28
N LYS A 58 7.98 8.31 -11.42
CA LYS A 58 8.67 8.64 -12.67
C LYS A 58 9.40 9.97 -12.45
N GLU A 59 10.52 9.93 -11.75
CA GLU A 59 11.46 11.07 -11.69
C GLU A 59 12.06 11.35 -13.09
N SER A 60 11.88 10.44 -14.06
CA SER A 60 12.30 10.65 -15.45
C SER A 60 11.53 11.77 -16.18
N GLU A 61 10.36 12.19 -15.70
CA GLU A 61 9.62 13.30 -16.33
C GLU A 61 10.15 14.68 -15.88
N PHE A 62 10.74 14.79 -14.69
CA PHE A 62 11.34 16.05 -14.22
C PHE A 62 12.76 16.28 -14.76
N GLU A 63 13.59 15.25 -14.91
CA GLU A 63 14.90 15.40 -15.58
C GLU A 63 14.75 15.79 -17.06
N SER A 64 13.73 15.27 -17.75
CA SER A 64 13.46 15.60 -19.15
C SER A 64 13.11 17.08 -19.36
N ILE A 65 12.38 17.69 -18.41
CA ILE A 65 12.01 19.12 -18.47
C ILE A 65 13.22 19.99 -18.16
N SER A 66 14.04 19.63 -17.16
CA SER A 66 15.26 20.37 -16.82
C SER A 66 16.27 20.38 -17.97
N ILE A 67 16.47 19.24 -18.64
CA ILE A 67 17.37 19.13 -19.80
C ILE A 67 16.81 19.89 -21.03
N MET A 68 15.49 19.96 -21.20
CA MET A 68 14.89 20.74 -22.30
C MET A 68 14.96 22.25 -22.04
N GLN A 69 14.80 22.71 -20.80
CA GLN A 69 14.96 24.13 -20.45
C GLN A 69 16.39 24.61 -20.63
N GLU A 70 17.40 23.85 -20.19
CA GLU A 70 18.82 24.20 -20.41
C GLU A 70 19.21 24.25 -21.90
N ARG A 71 18.49 23.54 -22.78
CA ARG A 71 18.75 23.52 -24.24
C ARG A 71 18.02 24.62 -25.01
N MET A 72 17.04 25.30 -24.43
CA MET A 72 16.36 26.43 -25.07
C MET A 72 16.96 27.79 -24.72
N ASP A 73 17.82 27.85 -23.70
CA ASP A 73 18.50 29.07 -23.24
C ASP A 73 19.90 29.28 -23.88
N TRP A 74 20.22 28.57 -24.97
CA TRP A 74 21.43 28.76 -25.80
C TRP A 74 21.09 29.15 -27.24
#